data_AF-A0A2K8KGB5-F1
#
_entry.id   AF-A0A2K8KGB5-F1
#
_cell.length_a   1.000
_cell.length_b   1.000
_cell.length_c   1.000
_cell.angle_alpha   90.00
_cell.angle_beta   90.00
_cell.angle_gamma   90.00
#
_symmetry.space_group_name_H-M   'P 1'
#
loop_
_entity.id
_entity.type
_entity.pdbx_description
1 polymer ?
#
loop_
_entity_poly.entity_id
_entity_poly.type
_entity_poly.pdbx_seq_one_letter_code
_entity_poly.pdbx_strand_id
1 'polypeptide(L)'
;MLFSQIMLCILNIFIITAWSTLIMFLMSLATDYWQLIARISIVFFLYVTLVSTTLTLFILFLILFTTPQVTTIITTLLLAFTFISALPRQLVETKEDSIVLVFSTSGNSGQQFFNATTLRNAFLLQKYIHNEQNKYPHLTKKVNEFLTTFQHTVNGYDRTGFTKEDFVSQDGINSRINDLWGDGGTGLGFIKTNDVQPIKVDGLTVLSNQVIQGIGPQDLVNITINFDKKFLNYDELAALRDSPNSDVSQKLVIQDFLDLTDFLQETLGNDFQKQNSDFFDDYVFLNETTSTIQKVGDTGEPLNLPKSELVSAYRNILNPSPLNLSNLTFNPDPEATKLVTEKLFDPVMLIARVLEQYLIERTSIFVFATQNRVNIDSESWKEYIGNRNLFNIYNMLNMHNAFVTNYTYYTGISGNDLWFDPYSVSFINLAPEKNIFLSYAEFTFELNEVGVIKPDSYENYLVPWIYLIVQVVLIILFIVLTSFKFNRIDLK
;
A
#
# COMPACT_ATOMS: atom_id res chain seq x y z
N MET A 1 36.36 28.84 -35.00
CA MET A 1 36.10 27.70 -34.09
C MET A 1 34.83 27.91 -33.26
N LEU A 2 34.65 29.06 -32.59
CA LEU A 2 33.42 29.35 -31.83
C LEU A 2 32.14 29.32 -32.69
N PHE A 3 32.20 29.91 -33.90
CA PHE A 3 31.07 29.89 -34.84
C PHE A 3 30.70 28.48 -35.32
N SER A 4 31.70 27.62 -35.59
CA SER A 4 31.43 26.22 -35.98
C SER A 4 30.86 25.41 -34.82
N GLN A 5 31.25 25.72 -33.58
CA GLN A 5 30.71 25.09 -32.37
C GLN A 5 29.27 25.54 -32.08
N ILE A 6 28.96 26.83 -32.26
CA ILE A 6 27.60 27.36 -32.17
C ILE A 6 26.69 26.75 -33.25
N MET A 7 27.20 26.63 -34.49
CA MET A 7 26.48 25.93 -35.56
C MET A 7 26.20 24.47 -35.23
N LEU A 8 27.14 23.78 -34.57
CA LEU A 8 26.96 22.40 -34.14
C LEU A 8 25.90 22.28 -33.04
N CYS A 9 25.84 23.23 -32.09
CA CYS A 9 24.75 23.31 -31.11
C CYS A 9 23.40 23.54 -31.79
N ILE A 10 23.31 24.48 -32.74
CA ILE A 10 22.08 24.79 -33.48
C ILE A 10 21.61 23.59 -34.30
N LEU A 11 22.53 22.90 -34.98
CA LEU A 11 22.24 21.68 -35.73
C LEU A 11 21.71 20.57 -34.81
N ASN A 12 22.30 20.41 -33.63
CA ASN A 12 21.87 19.40 -32.65
C ASN A 12 20.45 19.71 -32.13
N ILE A 13 20.17 20.96 -31.78
CA ILE A 13 18.82 21.43 -31.42
C ILE A 13 17.84 21.14 -32.57
N PHE A 14 18.21 21.47 -33.81
CA PHE A 14 17.35 21.23 -34.97
C PHE A 14 17.03 19.75 -35.19
N ILE A 15 18.04 18.87 -35.13
CA ILE A 15 17.85 17.42 -35.29
C ILE A 15 16.96 16.86 -34.19
N ILE A 16 17.17 17.26 -32.93
CA ILE A 16 16.33 16.85 -31.79
C ILE A 16 14.88 17.31 -32.00
N THR A 17 14.69 18.54 -32.47
CA THR A 17 13.37 19.13 -32.73
C THR A 17 12.64 18.42 -33.87
N ALA A 18 13.34 18.05 -34.94
CA ALA A 18 12.77 17.30 -36.05
C ALA A 18 12.38 15.87 -35.63
N TRP A 19 13.22 15.20 -34.84
CA TRP A 19 12.94 13.85 -34.35
C TRP A 19 11.79 13.80 -33.35
N SER A 20 11.72 14.75 -32.41
CA SER A 20 10.64 14.80 -31.42
C SER A 20 9.29 15.08 -32.07
N THR A 21 9.23 16.00 -33.04
CA THR A 21 8.00 16.29 -33.80
C THR A 21 7.56 15.12 -34.66
N LEU A 22 8.50 14.38 -35.26
CA LEU A 22 8.18 13.15 -35.99
C LEU A 22 7.58 12.07 -35.07
N ILE A 23 8.16 11.85 -33.88
CA ILE A 23 7.64 10.88 -32.92
C ILE A 23 6.25 11.29 -32.43
N MET A 24 6.03 12.59 -32.14
CA MET A 24 4.70 13.09 -31.78
C MET A 24 3.66 12.84 -32.87
N PHE A 25 4.04 13.08 -34.13
CA PHE A 25 3.18 12.82 -35.28
C PHE A 25 2.86 11.33 -35.45
N LEU A 26 3.84 10.43 -35.24
CA LEU A 26 3.61 8.99 -35.33
C LEU A 26 2.73 8.47 -34.18
N MET A 27 2.91 8.99 -32.97
CA MET A 27 2.11 8.60 -31.79
C MET A 27 0.68 9.14 -31.85
N SER A 28 0.48 10.33 -32.46
CA SER A 28 -0.86 10.91 -32.67
C SER A 28 -1.75 10.06 -33.57
N LEU A 29 -1.13 9.36 -34.53
CA LEU A 29 -1.83 8.49 -35.46
C LEU A 29 -2.20 7.14 -34.84
N ALA A 30 -1.60 6.78 -33.71
CA ALA A 30 -1.70 5.44 -33.13
C ALA A 30 -2.71 5.32 -31.98
N THR A 31 -3.20 6.42 -31.39
CA THR A 31 -3.95 6.35 -30.11
C THR A 31 -4.95 7.50 -29.91
N ASP A 32 -6.05 7.21 -29.20
CA ASP A 32 -7.10 8.17 -28.86
C ASP A 32 -6.73 9.14 -27.72
N TYR A 33 -5.60 8.90 -27.02
CA TYR A 33 -5.15 9.69 -25.87
C TYR A 33 -4.25 10.87 -26.25
N TRP A 34 -4.61 11.59 -27.33
CA TRP A 34 -3.79 12.66 -27.91
C TRP A 34 -3.35 13.73 -26.88
N GLN A 35 -4.22 14.12 -25.96
CA GLN A 35 -3.91 15.16 -24.97
C GLN A 35 -2.81 14.74 -23.97
N LEU A 36 -2.85 13.49 -23.50
CA LEU A 36 -1.84 12.95 -22.60
C LEU A 36 -0.49 12.81 -23.32
N ILE A 37 -0.53 12.25 -24.53
CA ILE A 37 0.66 12.02 -25.36
C ILE A 37 1.30 13.34 -25.76
N ALA A 38 0.50 14.35 -26.13
CA ALA A 38 1.00 15.67 -26.44
C ALA A 38 1.67 16.32 -25.22
N ARG A 39 1.03 16.24 -24.03
CA ARG A 39 1.61 16.79 -22.79
C ARG A 39 2.95 16.14 -22.45
N ILE A 40 3.00 14.80 -22.46
CA ILE A 40 4.22 14.05 -22.16
C ILE A 40 5.32 14.37 -23.18
N SER A 41 4.97 14.42 -24.47
CA SER A 41 5.94 14.64 -25.55
C SER A 41 6.48 16.06 -25.59
N ILE A 42 5.65 17.07 -25.26
CA ILE A 42 6.12 18.47 -25.15
C ILE A 42 7.09 18.61 -23.98
N VAL A 43 6.78 18.03 -22.82
CA VAL A 43 7.67 18.03 -21.66
C VAL A 43 8.97 17.32 -22.00
N PHE A 44 8.91 16.15 -22.64
CA PHE A 44 10.07 15.42 -23.14
C PHE A 44 10.93 16.28 -24.07
N PHE A 45 10.32 16.94 -25.06
CA PHE A 45 11.03 17.73 -26.06
C PHE A 45 11.75 18.95 -25.46
N LEU A 46 11.05 19.73 -24.62
CA LEU A 46 11.63 20.88 -23.94
C LEU A 46 12.84 20.46 -23.08
N TYR A 47 12.69 19.35 -22.37
CA TYR A 47 13.73 18.85 -21.49
C TYR A 47 14.95 18.32 -22.25
N VAL A 48 14.74 17.49 -23.28
CA VAL A 48 15.85 16.93 -24.07
C VAL A 48 16.65 18.04 -24.73
N THR A 49 15.97 19.08 -25.24
CA THR A 49 16.65 20.23 -25.85
C THR A 49 17.51 20.99 -24.83
N LEU A 50 16.99 21.20 -23.61
CA LEU A 50 17.71 21.86 -22.53
C LEU A 50 18.93 21.05 -22.07
N VAL A 51 18.76 19.74 -21.87
CA VAL A 51 19.87 18.84 -21.48
C VAL A 51 20.93 18.77 -22.55
N SER A 52 20.56 18.57 -23.81
CA SER A 52 21.52 18.48 -24.92
C SER A 52 22.31 19.77 -25.10
N THR A 53 21.65 20.92 -24.94
CA THR A 53 22.32 22.22 -24.96
C THR A 53 23.31 22.34 -23.81
N THR A 54 22.89 21.97 -22.59
CA THR A 54 23.75 22.00 -21.40
C THR A 54 24.97 21.10 -21.55
N LEU A 55 24.77 19.87 -22.01
CA LEU A 55 25.83 18.88 -22.17
C LEU A 55 26.84 19.34 -23.23
N THR A 56 26.36 19.90 -24.34
CA THR A 56 27.23 20.43 -25.39
C THR A 56 28.07 21.59 -24.86
N LEU A 57 27.46 22.52 -24.13
CA LEU A 57 28.18 23.65 -23.51
C LEU A 57 29.18 23.19 -22.45
N PHE A 58 28.84 22.15 -21.69
CA PHE A 58 29.77 21.54 -20.73
C PHE A 58 30.97 20.89 -21.42
N ILE A 59 30.75 20.14 -22.50
CA ILE A 59 31.84 19.54 -23.28
C ILE A 59 32.74 20.63 -23.89
N LEU A 60 32.15 21.71 -24.42
CA LEU A 60 32.91 22.86 -24.92
C LEU A 60 33.75 23.52 -23.83
N PHE A 61 33.16 23.72 -22.65
CA PHE A 61 33.88 24.18 -21.47
C PHE A 61 35.07 23.26 -21.15
N LEU A 62 34.88 21.93 -21.11
CA LEU A 62 35.95 20.98 -20.86
C LEU A 62 37.07 21.06 -21.90
N ILE A 63 36.74 21.12 -23.20
CA ILE A 63 37.73 21.19 -24.28
C ILE A 63 38.59 22.46 -24.14
N LEU A 64 38.02 23.57 -23.71
CA LEU A 64 38.74 24.84 -23.54
C LEU A 64 39.54 24.92 -22.24
N PHE A 65 39.09 24.26 -21.18
CA PHE A 65 39.70 24.33 -19.85
C PHE A 65 40.63 23.18 -19.50
N THR A 66 40.51 22.04 -20.16
CA THR A 66 41.26 20.82 -19.86
C THR A 66 41.99 20.29 -21.09
N THR A 67 42.82 19.26 -20.90
CA THR A 67 43.46 18.56 -22.02
C THR A 67 42.46 17.63 -22.71
N PRO A 68 42.66 17.30 -24.00
CA PRO A 68 41.78 16.37 -24.72
C PRO A 68 41.62 15.02 -24.01
N GLN A 69 42.69 14.51 -23.38
CA GLN A 69 42.67 13.25 -22.62
C GLN A 69 41.72 13.31 -21.41
N VAL A 70 41.80 14.40 -20.63
CA VAL A 70 40.92 14.62 -19.47
C VAL A 70 39.47 14.79 -19.92
N THR A 71 39.25 15.54 -21.01
CA THR A 71 37.91 15.69 -21.61
C THR A 71 37.34 14.32 -22.01
N THR A 72 38.10 13.47 -22.69
CA THR A 72 37.65 12.13 -23.11
C THR A 72 37.29 11.26 -21.91
N ILE A 73 38.09 11.26 -20.84
CA ILE A 73 37.80 10.51 -19.61
C ILE A 73 36.46 10.98 -19.00
N ILE A 74 36.29 12.29 -18.83
CA ILE A 74 35.06 12.85 -18.23
C ILE A 74 33.84 12.56 -19.10
N THR A 75 33.97 12.65 -20.43
CA THR A 75 32.87 12.38 -21.36
C THR A 75 32.48 10.90 -21.36
N THR A 76 33.46 10.00 -21.24
CA THR A 76 33.23 8.56 -21.10
C THR A 76 32.50 8.24 -19.79
N LEU A 77 32.87 8.93 -18.70
CA LEU A 77 32.23 8.78 -17.39
C LEU A 77 30.78 9.31 -17.40
N LEU A 78 30.53 10.44 -18.08
CA LEU A 78 29.18 10.97 -18.31
C LEU A 78 28.29 9.98 -19.08
N LEU A 79 28.84 9.36 -20.13
CA LEU A 79 28.12 8.36 -20.92
C LEU A 79 27.88 7.07 -20.12
N ALA A 80 28.78 6.70 -19.22
CA ALA A 80 28.51 5.62 -18.26
C ALA A 80 27.37 5.98 -17.30
N PHE A 81 27.30 7.24 -16.84
CA PHE A 81 26.21 7.70 -15.97
C PHE A 81 24.84 7.76 -16.65
N THR A 82 24.76 7.87 -17.99
CA THR A 82 23.47 7.76 -18.69
C THR A 82 22.94 6.34 -18.69
N PHE A 83 23.80 5.32 -18.79
CA PHE A 83 23.38 3.91 -18.71
C PHE A 83 22.98 3.46 -17.29
N ILE A 84 23.41 4.19 -16.26
CA ILE A 84 23.35 3.77 -14.85
C ILE A 84 22.41 4.68 -14.03
N SER A 85 21.58 5.50 -14.67
CA SER A 85 20.82 6.59 -14.00
C SER A 85 19.93 6.15 -12.83
N ALA A 86 19.35 4.96 -12.89
CA ALA A 86 18.51 4.40 -11.83
C ALA A 86 19.30 3.69 -10.70
N LEU A 87 20.57 3.35 -10.90
CA LEU A 87 21.34 2.54 -9.96
C LEU A 87 21.56 3.25 -8.60
N PRO A 88 21.80 4.58 -8.55
CA PRO A 88 21.90 5.26 -7.26
C PRO A 88 20.60 5.26 -6.48
N ARG A 89 19.45 5.27 -7.16
CA ARG A 89 18.15 5.07 -6.49
C ARG A 89 18.08 3.66 -5.91
N GLN A 90 18.35 2.64 -6.72
CA GLN A 90 18.33 1.24 -6.27
C GLN A 90 19.27 0.99 -5.09
N LEU A 91 20.48 1.58 -5.10
CA LEU A 91 21.42 1.49 -3.99
C LEU A 91 20.91 2.13 -2.71
N VAL A 92 20.24 3.28 -2.81
CA VAL A 92 19.62 3.94 -1.65
C VAL A 92 18.49 3.08 -1.11
N GLU A 93 17.62 2.57 -1.97
CA GLU A 93 16.52 1.67 -1.55
C GLU A 93 17.06 0.39 -0.90
N THR A 94 18.06 -0.26 -1.49
CA THR A 94 18.69 -1.47 -0.92
C THR A 94 19.39 -1.18 0.40
N LYS A 95 20.02 -0.01 0.55
CA LYS A 95 20.61 0.39 1.84
C LYS A 95 19.53 0.64 2.88
N GLU A 96 18.44 1.30 2.51
CA GLU A 96 17.33 1.60 3.42
C GLU A 96 16.61 0.35 3.92
N ASP A 97 16.60 -0.73 3.15
CA ASP A 97 16.09 -2.03 3.63
C ASP A 97 16.85 -2.53 4.86
N SER A 98 18.11 -2.12 5.05
CA SER A 98 18.93 -2.48 6.20
C SER A 98 18.95 -1.44 7.33
N ILE A 99 18.41 -0.23 7.08
CA ILE A 99 18.43 0.86 8.08
C ILE A 99 17.21 0.72 9.01
N VAL A 100 17.50 0.63 10.30
CA VAL A 100 16.50 0.55 11.36
C VAL A 100 16.44 1.88 12.12
N LEU A 101 15.31 2.57 12.01
CA LEU A 101 15.06 3.83 12.72
C LEU A 101 14.54 3.55 14.13
N VAL A 102 15.07 4.31 15.09
CA VAL A 102 14.78 4.13 16.53
C VAL A 102 13.83 5.22 17.00
N PHE A 103 12.74 4.82 17.65
CA PHE A 103 11.74 5.71 18.22
C PHE A 103 11.75 5.60 19.74
N SER A 104 11.63 6.75 20.40
CA SER A 104 11.49 6.86 21.85
C SER A 104 10.00 6.83 22.20
N THR A 105 9.56 5.83 22.96
CA THR A 105 8.18 5.76 23.45
C THR A 105 8.00 6.66 24.66
N SER A 106 6.94 7.46 24.70
CA SER A 106 6.57 8.20 25.91
C SER A 106 6.02 7.24 26.97
N GLY A 107 6.59 7.26 28.18
CA GLY A 107 6.05 6.54 29.35
C GLY A 107 6.80 5.28 29.79
N ASN A 108 7.66 4.71 28.96
CA ASN A 108 8.62 3.67 29.35
C ASN A 108 9.93 3.90 28.61
N SER A 109 11.06 3.52 29.21
CA SER A 109 12.40 3.50 28.58
C SER A 109 12.52 2.50 27.40
N GLY A 110 11.39 2.13 26.79
CA GLY A 110 11.31 1.29 25.62
C GLY A 110 11.73 2.06 24.37
N GLN A 111 12.46 1.37 23.52
CA GLN A 111 12.74 1.81 22.15
C GLN A 111 11.94 0.91 21.22
N GLN A 112 11.30 1.50 20.22
CA GLN A 112 10.75 0.75 19.10
C GLN A 112 11.60 0.96 17.86
N PHE A 113 11.66 -0.08 17.04
CA PHE A 113 12.57 -0.20 15.92
C PHE A 113 11.76 -0.51 14.66
N PHE A 114 11.91 0.33 13.63
CA PHE A 114 11.25 0.10 12.35
C PHE A 114 12.24 0.25 11.21
N ASN A 115 12.18 -0.66 10.24
CA ASN A 115 12.94 -0.52 9.01
C ASN A 115 12.46 0.72 8.24
N ALA A 116 13.40 1.48 7.67
CA ALA A 116 13.10 2.68 6.90
C ALA A 116 12.16 2.39 5.72
N THR A 117 12.34 1.26 5.04
CA THR A 117 11.45 0.83 3.94
C THR A 117 10.02 0.55 4.41
N THR A 118 9.84 -0.10 5.55
CA THR A 118 8.51 -0.38 6.10
C THR A 118 7.79 0.91 6.47
N LEU A 119 8.49 1.86 7.12
CA LEU A 119 7.95 3.19 7.38
C LEU A 119 7.59 3.90 6.08
N ARG A 120 8.48 3.88 5.08
CA ARG A 120 8.24 4.53 3.79
C ARG A 120 6.97 3.99 3.12
N ASN A 121 6.79 2.68 3.13
CA ASN A 121 5.59 2.03 2.59
C ASN A 121 4.32 2.39 3.39
N ALA A 122 4.42 2.55 4.71
CA ALA A 122 3.30 3.03 5.52
C ALA A 122 2.88 4.46 5.13
N PHE A 123 3.83 5.39 4.98
CA PHE A 123 3.54 6.75 4.54
C PHE A 123 3.05 6.82 3.08
N LEU A 124 3.58 5.99 2.18
CA LEU A 124 3.08 5.89 0.80
C LEU A 124 1.64 5.39 0.75
N LEU A 125 1.28 4.39 1.56
CA LEU A 125 -0.10 3.93 1.66
C LEU A 125 -1.02 5.09 2.07
N GLN A 126 -0.65 5.84 3.10
CA GLN A 126 -1.43 7.00 3.55
C GLN A 126 -1.59 8.06 2.47
N LYS A 127 -0.52 8.35 1.71
CA LYS A 127 -0.59 9.26 0.55
C LYS A 127 -1.61 8.79 -0.49
N TYR A 128 -1.56 7.51 -0.88
CA TYR A 128 -2.45 6.99 -1.93
C TYR A 128 -3.91 6.89 -1.45
N ILE A 129 -4.13 6.58 -0.17
CA ILE A 129 -5.47 6.59 0.41
C ILE A 129 -6.01 8.02 0.51
N HIS A 130 -5.21 8.97 1.02
CA HIS A 130 -5.64 10.36 1.19
C HIS A 130 -5.99 11.03 -0.15
N ASN A 131 -5.19 10.75 -1.19
CA ASN A 131 -5.39 11.31 -2.53
C ASN A 131 -6.37 10.50 -3.39
N GLU A 132 -7.02 9.46 -2.86
CA GLU A 132 -7.95 8.59 -3.60
C GLU A 132 -7.30 7.96 -4.85
N GLN A 133 -6.00 7.66 -4.76
CA GLN A 133 -5.17 7.06 -5.82
C GLN A 133 -4.96 5.56 -5.58
N ASN A 134 -6.05 4.81 -5.43
CA ASN A 134 -6.01 3.36 -5.34
C ASN A 134 -7.28 2.76 -5.98
N LYS A 135 -7.29 1.44 -6.20
CA LYS A 135 -8.38 0.75 -6.93
C LYS A 135 -9.77 0.91 -6.29
N TYR A 136 -9.86 1.04 -4.96
CA TYR A 136 -11.12 1.15 -4.21
C TYR A 136 -11.05 2.34 -3.23
N PRO A 137 -11.08 3.57 -3.76
CA PRO A 137 -10.62 4.76 -3.06
C PRO A 137 -11.50 5.15 -1.88
N HIS A 138 -12.82 5.02 -1.98
CA HIS A 138 -13.76 5.44 -0.94
C HIS A 138 -13.74 4.45 0.23
N LEU A 139 -13.73 3.15 -0.09
CA LEU A 139 -13.69 2.08 0.90
C LEU A 139 -12.40 2.12 1.71
N THR A 140 -11.25 2.15 1.03
CA THR A 140 -9.95 2.18 1.72
C THR A 140 -9.79 3.43 2.58
N LYS A 141 -10.27 4.58 2.09
CA LYS A 141 -10.29 5.84 2.86
C LYS A 141 -11.15 5.72 4.10
N LYS A 142 -12.38 5.21 3.99
CA LYS A 142 -13.30 5.04 5.13
C LYS A 142 -12.70 4.14 6.22
N VAL A 143 -12.16 2.98 5.84
CA VAL A 143 -11.54 2.05 6.81
C VAL A 143 -10.27 2.65 7.41
N ASN A 144 -9.44 3.31 6.60
CA ASN A 144 -8.21 3.93 7.11
C ASN A 144 -8.47 5.13 8.03
N GLU A 145 -9.48 5.95 7.73
CA GLU A 145 -9.90 7.04 8.63
C GLU A 145 -10.36 6.48 9.97
N PHE A 146 -11.16 5.41 9.97
CA PHE A 146 -11.52 4.71 11.22
C PHE A 146 -10.27 4.23 11.98
N LEU A 147 -9.35 3.56 11.29
CA LEU A 147 -8.12 3.03 11.91
C LEU A 147 -7.17 4.12 12.42
N THR A 148 -7.14 5.30 11.81
CA THR A 148 -6.23 6.41 12.20
C THR A 148 -6.83 7.35 13.23
N THR A 149 -8.15 7.48 13.31
CA THR A 149 -8.84 8.41 14.21
C THR A 149 -9.38 7.77 15.49
N PHE A 150 -9.32 6.45 15.60
CA PHE A 150 -9.81 5.70 16.76
C PHE A 150 -9.23 6.21 18.08
N GLN A 151 -10.07 6.68 18.99
CA GLN A 151 -9.65 7.15 20.30
C GLN A 151 -9.90 6.09 21.36
N HIS A 152 -8.86 5.77 22.14
CA HIS A 152 -8.99 4.82 23.24
C HIS A 152 -8.00 5.15 24.36
N THR A 153 -8.35 4.77 25.59
CA THR A 153 -7.53 5.04 26.77
C THR A 153 -6.75 3.79 27.16
N VAL A 154 -5.42 3.84 27.07
CA VAL A 154 -4.52 2.76 27.52
C VAL A 154 -3.78 3.21 28.76
N ASN A 155 -3.92 2.48 29.87
CA ASN A 155 -3.25 2.79 31.14
C ASN A 155 -3.47 4.24 31.64
N GLY A 156 -4.67 4.81 31.37
CA GLY A 156 -5.02 6.18 31.77
C GLY A 156 -4.53 7.29 30.83
N TYR A 157 -3.97 6.94 29.68
CA TYR A 157 -3.56 7.90 28.64
C TYR A 157 -4.41 7.74 27.39
N ASP A 158 -4.96 8.86 26.91
CA ASP A 158 -5.71 8.89 25.66
C ASP A 158 -4.75 8.75 24.47
N ARG A 159 -5.00 7.74 23.65
CA ARG A 159 -4.28 7.46 22.41
C ARG A 159 -5.23 7.62 21.22
N THR A 160 -4.64 7.97 20.08
CA THR A 160 -5.36 8.09 18.81
C THR A 160 -4.81 7.08 17.81
N GLY A 161 -5.67 6.47 17.03
CA GLY A 161 -5.36 5.42 16.06
C GLY A 161 -5.22 4.02 16.68
N PHE A 162 -5.47 3.01 15.85
CA PHE A 162 -5.34 1.59 16.20
C PHE A 162 -3.88 1.14 16.19
N THR A 163 -3.48 0.43 17.24
CA THR A 163 -2.29 -0.41 17.22
C THR A 163 -2.66 -1.86 16.87
N LYS A 164 -1.65 -2.70 16.56
CA LYS A 164 -1.87 -4.15 16.38
C LYS A 164 -2.44 -4.82 17.63
N GLU A 165 -2.11 -4.31 18.81
CA GLU A 165 -2.58 -4.82 20.10
C GLU A 165 -4.07 -4.48 20.29
N ASP A 166 -4.47 -3.26 19.96
CA ASP A 166 -5.88 -2.84 20.01
C ASP A 166 -6.73 -3.64 19.03
N PHE A 167 -6.16 -3.97 17.87
CA PHE A 167 -6.86 -4.71 16.83
C PHE A 167 -7.30 -6.12 17.27
N VAL A 168 -6.52 -6.79 18.14
CA VAL A 168 -6.87 -8.12 18.68
C VAL A 168 -7.60 -8.05 20.02
N SER A 169 -7.66 -6.87 20.64
CA SER A 169 -8.39 -6.66 21.89
C SER A 169 -9.91 -6.75 21.68
N GLN A 170 -10.64 -7.19 22.71
CA GLN A 170 -12.10 -7.28 22.64
C GLN A 170 -12.75 -5.91 22.39
N ASP A 171 -12.22 -4.85 22.97
CA ASP A 171 -12.74 -3.49 22.79
C ASP A 171 -12.53 -2.99 21.35
N GLY A 172 -11.35 -3.28 20.78
CA GLY A 172 -11.08 -2.96 19.37
C GLY A 172 -11.92 -3.80 18.41
N ILE A 173 -12.16 -5.08 18.71
CA ILE A 173 -13.08 -5.94 17.93
C ILE A 173 -14.50 -5.36 17.98
N ASN A 174 -15.00 -5.04 19.18
CA ASN A 174 -16.33 -4.45 19.38
C ASN A 174 -16.49 -3.12 18.63
N SER A 175 -15.46 -2.27 18.65
CA SER A 175 -15.47 -0.99 17.94
C SER A 175 -15.55 -1.18 16.42
N ARG A 176 -14.82 -2.16 15.86
CA ARG A 176 -14.93 -2.50 14.42
C ARG A 176 -16.33 -3.02 14.08
N ILE A 177 -16.88 -3.87 14.93
CA ILE A 177 -18.23 -4.43 14.74
C ILE A 177 -19.30 -3.33 14.78
N ASN A 178 -19.24 -2.42 15.75
CA ASN A 178 -20.33 -1.47 15.97
C ASN A 178 -20.16 -0.17 15.17
N ASP A 179 -18.94 0.37 15.10
CA ASP A 179 -18.68 1.73 14.62
C ASP A 179 -18.11 1.77 13.19
N LEU A 180 -17.51 0.67 12.70
CA LEU A 180 -17.06 0.56 11.31
C LEU A 180 -18.08 -0.19 10.45
N TRP A 181 -18.33 -1.46 10.77
CA TRP A 181 -19.21 -2.33 9.97
C TRP A 181 -20.68 -2.26 10.38
N GLY A 182 -20.96 -1.93 11.63
CA GLY A 182 -22.32 -1.85 12.17
C GLY A 182 -23.08 -0.60 11.75
N ASP A 183 -24.24 -0.41 12.35
CA ASP A 183 -25.13 0.74 12.16
C ASP A 183 -24.86 1.89 13.16
N GLY A 184 -23.73 1.85 13.87
CA GLY A 184 -23.29 2.95 14.74
C GLY A 184 -23.19 4.28 13.99
N GLY A 185 -23.09 5.40 14.72
CA GLY A 185 -23.29 6.75 14.15
C GLY A 185 -22.44 7.13 12.93
N THR A 186 -21.32 6.43 12.68
CA THR A 186 -20.48 6.58 11.48
C THR A 186 -20.28 5.27 10.70
N GLY A 187 -20.95 4.18 11.10
CA GLY A 187 -20.81 2.84 10.56
C GLY A 187 -21.50 2.64 9.21
N LEU A 188 -21.14 1.55 8.54
CA LEU A 188 -21.60 1.25 7.18
C LEU A 188 -22.96 0.54 7.11
N GLY A 189 -23.44 -0.03 8.23
CA GLY A 189 -24.71 -0.76 8.31
C GLY A 189 -24.65 -2.16 7.70
N PHE A 190 -23.48 -2.79 7.65
CA PHE A 190 -23.26 -4.11 7.06
C PHE A 190 -23.67 -5.25 7.98
N ILE A 191 -23.97 -4.97 9.26
CA ILE A 191 -24.34 -5.98 10.24
C ILE A 191 -25.80 -5.78 10.64
N LYS A 192 -26.61 -6.81 10.44
CA LYS A 192 -27.99 -6.87 10.94
C LYS A 192 -28.04 -7.57 12.29
N THR A 193 -28.92 -7.06 13.14
CA THR A 193 -29.17 -7.55 14.51
C THR A 193 -30.52 -8.26 14.63
N ASN A 194 -31.40 -8.11 13.64
CA ASN A 194 -32.74 -8.70 13.62
C ASN A 194 -32.87 -9.75 12.49
N ASP A 195 -33.80 -10.70 12.66
CA ASP A 195 -34.17 -11.73 11.69
C ASP A 195 -33.04 -12.71 11.27
N VAL A 196 -32.14 -13.05 12.19
CA VAL A 196 -31.13 -14.09 11.94
C VAL A 196 -31.74 -15.47 12.18
N GLN A 197 -31.94 -16.23 11.09
CA GLN A 197 -32.53 -17.57 11.17
C GLN A 197 -31.53 -18.59 11.75
N PRO A 198 -31.99 -19.51 12.63
CA PRO A 198 -31.14 -20.56 13.17
C PRO A 198 -30.68 -21.51 12.06
N ILE A 199 -29.40 -21.87 12.08
CA ILE A 199 -28.88 -22.94 11.24
C ILE A 199 -29.07 -24.26 11.97
N LYS A 200 -29.85 -25.17 11.37
CA LYS A 200 -30.03 -26.53 11.86
C LYS A 200 -29.38 -27.53 10.92
N VAL A 201 -28.60 -28.44 11.48
CA VAL A 201 -27.95 -29.55 10.76
C VAL A 201 -28.08 -30.80 11.61
N ASP A 202 -28.54 -31.88 10.98
CA ASP A 202 -28.74 -33.16 11.63
C ASP A 202 -27.69 -34.17 11.14
N GLY A 203 -27.29 -35.08 12.03
CA GLY A 203 -26.49 -36.26 11.66
C GLY A 203 -25.02 -35.99 11.33
N LEU A 204 -24.38 -35.02 12.00
CA LEU A 204 -22.95 -34.77 11.85
C LEU A 204 -22.14 -35.81 12.62
N THR A 205 -21.11 -36.38 11.98
CA THR A 205 -20.24 -37.37 12.65
C THR A 205 -19.06 -36.67 13.33
N VAL A 206 -18.87 -36.87 14.63
CA VAL A 206 -17.76 -36.29 15.39
C VAL A 206 -16.49 -37.14 15.25
N LEU A 207 -15.33 -36.50 15.03
CA LEU A 207 -14.01 -37.14 14.99
C LEU A 207 -13.16 -36.85 16.25
N SER A 208 -13.43 -35.76 16.93
CA SER A 208 -12.63 -35.27 18.05
C SER A 208 -12.79 -36.09 19.34
N ASN A 209 -11.77 -36.07 20.20
CA ASN A 209 -11.76 -36.82 21.46
C ASN A 209 -12.43 -36.00 22.58
N GLN A 210 -13.64 -36.40 23.00
CA GLN A 210 -14.35 -35.90 24.19
C GLN A 210 -14.15 -34.41 24.51
N VAL A 211 -14.47 -33.55 23.54
CA VAL A 211 -14.26 -32.10 23.64
C VAL A 211 -15.38 -31.42 24.42
N ILE A 212 -16.61 -31.88 24.21
CA ILE A 212 -17.79 -31.47 24.97
C ILE A 212 -18.21 -32.66 25.82
N GLN A 213 -18.36 -32.45 27.13
CA GLN A 213 -18.66 -33.50 28.08
C GLN A 213 -19.92 -34.28 27.66
N GLY A 214 -19.76 -35.55 27.30
CA GLY A 214 -20.86 -36.41 26.83
C GLY A 214 -20.86 -36.71 25.32
N ILE A 215 -20.02 -36.04 24.52
CA ILE A 215 -19.88 -36.28 23.08
C ILE A 215 -18.51 -36.88 22.79
N GLY A 216 -18.48 -38.10 22.23
CA GLY A 216 -17.26 -38.84 21.90
C GLY A 216 -17.00 -38.95 20.40
N PRO A 217 -15.84 -39.53 20.02
CA PRO A 217 -15.55 -39.84 18.62
C PRO A 217 -16.58 -40.85 18.07
N GLN A 218 -16.94 -40.68 16.79
CA GLN A 218 -17.96 -41.43 16.04
C GLN A 218 -19.42 -41.21 16.50
N ASP A 219 -19.67 -40.30 17.43
CA ASP A 219 -21.04 -39.93 17.78
C ASP A 219 -21.68 -39.11 16.65
N LEU A 220 -22.94 -39.41 16.37
CA LEU A 220 -23.80 -38.60 15.51
C LEU A 220 -24.45 -37.50 16.34
N VAL A 221 -24.35 -36.26 15.88
CA VAL A 221 -24.87 -35.09 16.59
C VAL A 221 -25.75 -34.22 15.69
N ASN A 222 -26.75 -33.61 16.29
CA ASN A 222 -27.54 -32.54 15.70
C ASN A 222 -27.11 -31.22 16.32
N ILE A 223 -26.97 -30.20 15.49
CA ILE A 223 -26.51 -28.87 15.90
C ILE A 223 -27.55 -27.84 15.52
N THR A 224 -27.86 -26.96 16.47
CA THR A 224 -28.59 -25.72 16.23
C THR A 224 -27.67 -24.55 16.53
N ILE A 225 -27.40 -23.71 15.52
CA ILE A 225 -26.53 -22.54 15.64
C ILE A 225 -27.43 -21.30 15.57
N ASN A 226 -27.41 -20.51 16.64
CA ASN A 226 -28.12 -19.24 16.75
C ASN A 226 -27.09 -18.11 16.78
N PHE A 227 -27.26 -17.10 15.94
CA PHE A 227 -26.40 -15.92 15.93
C PHE A 227 -27.16 -14.70 16.43
N ASP A 228 -26.51 -13.89 17.26
CA ASP A 228 -27.06 -12.62 17.75
C ASP A 228 -27.04 -11.53 16.67
N LYS A 229 -26.05 -11.60 15.77
CA LYS A 229 -25.88 -10.67 14.65
C LYS A 229 -25.40 -11.44 13.42
N LYS A 230 -25.55 -10.87 12.23
CA LYS A 230 -24.97 -11.42 11.01
C LYS A 230 -24.59 -10.29 10.06
N PHE A 231 -23.54 -10.48 9.27
CA PHE A 231 -23.31 -9.62 8.11
C PHE A 231 -24.47 -9.76 7.11
N LEU A 232 -24.76 -8.67 6.42
CA LEU A 232 -25.63 -8.67 5.26
C LEU A 232 -25.01 -9.54 4.18
N ASN A 233 -25.81 -10.34 3.49
CA ASN A 233 -25.34 -11.04 2.31
C ASN A 233 -25.11 -10.07 1.14
N TYR A 234 -24.52 -10.57 0.05
CA TYR A 234 -24.20 -9.75 -1.12
C TYR A 234 -25.42 -9.00 -1.68
N ASP A 235 -26.55 -9.70 -1.85
CA ASP A 235 -27.79 -9.10 -2.38
C ASP A 235 -28.39 -8.05 -1.43
N GLU A 236 -28.31 -8.30 -0.12
CA GLU A 236 -28.74 -7.37 0.93
C GLU A 236 -27.86 -6.10 0.95
N LEU A 237 -26.55 -6.22 0.72
CA LEU A 237 -25.66 -5.07 0.56
C LEU A 237 -25.95 -4.28 -0.71
N ALA A 238 -26.21 -4.96 -1.83
CA ALA A 238 -26.63 -4.31 -3.07
C ALA A 238 -27.94 -3.54 -2.89
N ALA A 239 -28.91 -4.13 -2.16
CA ALA A 239 -30.15 -3.45 -1.80
C ALA A 239 -29.92 -2.25 -0.88
N LEU A 240 -28.97 -2.34 0.07
CA LEU A 240 -28.59 -1.23 0.94
C LEU A 240 -27.98 -0.05 0.15
N ARG A 241 -27.15 -0.32 -0.86
CA ARG A 241 -26.64 0.70 -1.80
C ARG A 241 -27.77 1.42 -2.52
N ASP A 242 -28.75 0.66 -3.01
CA ASP A 242 -29.83 1.21 -3.83
C ASP A 242 -30.95 1.87 -3.00
N SER A 243 -30.90 1.72 -1.68
CA SER A 243 -31.82 2.35 -0.75
C SER A 243 -31.86 3.88 -0.91
N PRO A 244 -33.05 4.51 -0.86
CA PRO A 244 -33.19 5.97 -0.91
C PRO A 244 -32.65 6.67 0.35
N ASN A 245 -32.45 5.95 1.44
CA ASN A 245 -31.94 6.51 2.71
C ASN A 245 -30.41 6.56 2.79
N SER A 246 -29.70 5.92 1.86
CA SER A 246 -28.24 5.87 1.86
C SER A 246 -27.66 7.13 1.23
N ASP A 247 -26.70 7.76 1.90
CA ASP A 247 -25.99 8.93 1.36
C ASP A 247 -25.08 8.55 0.18
N VAL A 248 -24.80 9.52 -0.71
CA VAL A 248 -23.95 9.33 -1.89
C VAL A 248 -22.57 8.78 -1.50
N SER A 249 -21.98 9.29 -0.40
CA SER A 249 -20.68 8.81 0.09
C SER A 249 -20.75 7.34 0.52
N GLN A 250 -21.82 6.96 1.25
CA GLN A 250 -22.03 5.58 1.67
C GLN A 250 -22.25 4.64 0.47
N LYS A 251 -22.98 5.09 -0.55
CA LYS A 251 -23.18 4.32 -1.78
C LYS A 251 -21.87 4.01 -2.50
N LEU A 252 -20.96 4.98 -2.57
CA LEU A 252 -19.64 4.79 -3.18
C LEU A 252 -18.80 3.78 -2.39
N VAL A 253 -18.84 3.84 -1.05
CA VAL A 253 -18.14 2.85 -0.21
C VAL A 253 -18.72 1.44 -0.38
N ILE A 254 -20.05 1.31 -0.43
CA ILE A 254 -20.69 0.01 -0.67
C ILE A 254 -20.35 -0.51 -2.06
N GLN A 255 -20.35 0.36 -3.09
CA GLN A 255 -19.98 -0.03 -4.44
C GLN A 255 -18.54 -0.54 -4.51
N ASP A 256 -17.59 0.20 -3.94
CA ASP A 256 -16.19 -0.22 -3.84
C ASP A 256 -16.06 -1.58 -3.13
N PHE A 257 -16.88 -1.85 -2.10
CA PHE A 257 -16.88 -3.11 -1.37
C PHE A 257 -17.45 -4.28 -2.19
N LEU A 258 -18.53 -4.05 -2.95
CA LEU A 258 -19.10 -5.05 -3.85
C LEU A 258 -18.12 -5.39 -4.98
N ASP A 259 -17.51 -4.38 -5.60
CA ASP A 259 -16.52 -4.57 -6.67
C ASP A 259 -15.28 -5.33 -6.15
N LEU A 260 -14.86 -5.05 -4.90
CA LEU A 260 -13.83 -5.83 -4.23
C LEU A 260 -14.26 -7.28 -4.00
N THR A 261 -15.51 -7.47 -3.59
CA THR A 261 -16.07 -8.80 -3.34
C THR A 261 -16.04 -9.66 -4.59
N ASP A 262 -16.50 -9.10 -5.70
CA ASP A 262 -16.52 -9.78 -6.99
C ASP A 262 -15.09 -10.09 -7.45
N PHE A 263 -14.18 -9.11 -7.37
CA PHE A 263 -12.79 -9.32 -7.75
C PHE A 263 -12.09 -10.45 -6.97
N LEU A 264 -12.25 -10.50 -5.64
CA LEU A 264 -11.60 -11.54 -4.82
C LEU A 264 -12.24 -12.92 -5.03
N GLN A 265 -13.56 -12.99 -5.15
CA GLN A 265 -14.25 -14.25 -5.43
C GLN A 265 -13.89 -14.79 -6.81
N GLU A 266 -13.81 -13.93 -7.83
CA GLU A 266 -13.39 -14.35 -9.17
C GLU A 266 -11.92 -14.79 -9.22
N THR A 267 -11.04 -14.08 -8.51
CA THR A 267 -9.59 -14.35 -8.56
C THR A 267 -9.21 -15.61 -7.77
N LEU A 268 -9.81 -15.81 -6.59
CA LEU A 268 -9.49 -16.93 -5.71
C LEU A 268 -10.43 -18.12 -5.89
N GLY A 269 -11.61 -17.91 -6.48
CA GLY A 269 -12.59 -18.95 -6.75
C GLY A 269 -12.91 -19.79 -5.51
N ASN A 270 -12.87 -21.11 -5.68
CA ASN A 270 -13.16 -22.08 -4.61
C ASN A 270 -12.14 -22.04 -3.45
N ASP A 271 -10.96 -21.45 -3.65
CA ASP A 271 -9.93 -21.36 -2.61
C ASP A 271 -10.16 -20.15 -1.68
N PHE A 272 -11.04 -19.21 -2.02
CA PHE A 272 -11.28 -18.00 -1.23
C PHE A 272 -11.61 -18.31 0.23
N GLN A 273 -12.60 -19.18 0.46
CA GLN A 273 -13.04 -19.54 1.81
C GLN A 273 -11.95 -20.28 2.58
N LYS A 274 -11.21 -21.15 1.90
CA LYS A 274 -10.17 -21.98 2.49
C LYS A 274 -8.95 -21.15 2.90
N GLN A 275 -8.51 -20.22 2.06
CA GLN A 275 -7.36 -19.36 2.34
C GLN A 275 -7.66 -18.37 3.47
N ASN A 276 -8.92 -17.96 3.63
CA ASN A 276 -9.36 -16.96 4.60
C ASN A 276 -10.05 -17.56 5.83
N SER A 277 -9.92 -18.88 6.06
CA SER A 277 -10.62 -19.56 7.17
C SER A 277 -10.24 -19.03 8.54
N ASP A 278 -9.04 -18.46 8.68
CA ASP A 278 -8.55 -17.90 9.92
C ASP A 278 -9.31 -16.64 10.34
N PHE A 279 -9.91 -15.93 9.39
CA PHE A 279 -10.66 -14.71 9.63
C PHE A 279 -12.09 -14.92 10.12
N PHE A 280 -12.54 -16.18 10.21
CA PHE A 280 -13.89 -16.52 10.66
C PHE A 280 -14.17 -16.10 12.12
N ASP A 281 -13.17 -16.16 13.00
CA ASP A 281 -13.35 -16.05 14.45
C ASP A 281 -13.97 -14.71 14.91
N ASP A 282 -13.35 -13.58 14.55
CA ASP A 282 -13.72 -12.24 15.06
C ASP A 282 -15.19 -11.85 14.80
N TYR A 283 -15.80 -12.38 13.73
CA TYR A 283 -17.15 -12.01 13.30
C TYR A 283 -18.19 -13.13 13.40
N VAL A 284 -17.85 -14.20 14.12
CA VAL A 284 -18.84 -15.18 14.55
C VAL A 284 -19.55 -14.67 15.80
N PHE A 285 -20.80 -14.20 15.61
CA PHE A 285 -21.67 -13.67 16.66
C PHE A 285 -22.55 -14.78 17.28
N LEU A 286 -21.92 -15.89 17.70
CA LEU A 286 -22.65 -17.05 18.22
C LEU A 286 -23.31 -16.74 19.57
N ASN A 287 -24.60 -17.03 19.68
CA ASN A 287 -25.30 -17.02 20.96
C ASN A 287 -25.08 -18.38 21.67
N GLU A 288 -24.11 -18.44 22.57
CA GLU A 288 -23.73 -19.68 23.27
C GLU A 288 -24.82 -20.23 24.20
N THR A 289 -25.80 -19.41 24.59
CA THR A 289 -26.90 -19.84 25.48
C THR A 289 -28.02 -20.56 24.75
N THR A 290 -28.18 -20.28 23.45
CA THR A 290 -29.24 -20.87 22.63
C THR A 290 -28.70 -21.78 21.54
N SER A 291 -27.41 -21.69 21.23
CA SER A 291 -26.74 -22.61 20.30
C SER A 291 -26.41 -23.91 20.98
N THR A 292 -26.85 -25.01 20.39
CA THR A 292 -26.79 -26.32 21.04
C THR A 292 -26.27 -27.41 20.14
N ILE A 293 -25.72 -28.43 20.79
CA ILE A 293 -25.27 -29.69 20.20
C ILE A 293 -25.85 -30.85 21.02
N GLN A 294 -26.45 -31.82 20.33
CA GLN A 294 -27.11 -32.96 20.97
C GLN A 294 -26.81 -34.24 20.22
N LYS A 295 -26.51 -35.32 20.95
CA LYS A 295 -26.29 -36.63 20.36
C LYS A 295 -27.61 -37.20 19.82
N VAL A 296 -27.58 -37.76 18.61
CA VAL A 296 -28.75 -38.38 17.99
C VAL A 296 -29.24 -39.55 18.84
N GLY A 297 -30.51 -39.51 19.23
CA GLY A 297 -31.15 -40.53 20.07
C GLY A 297 -30.99 -40.31 21.58
N ASP A 298 -30.28 -39.27 22.00
CA ASP A 298 -30.27 -38.83 23.41
C ASP A 298 -31.53 -38.01 23.71
N THR A 299 -32.18 -38.30 24.85
CA THR A 299 -33.35 -37.58 25.35
C THR A 299 -33.00 -36.56 26.44
N GLY A 300 -31.72 -36.43 26.78
CA GLY A 300 -31.22 -35.44 27.72
C GLY A 300 -31.34 -33.99 27.20
N GLU A 301 -31.10 -33.03 28.09
CA GLU A 301 -31.00 -31.61 27.73
C GLU A 301 -29.85 -31.40 26.72
N PRO A 302 -30.07 -30.62 25.67
CA PRO A 302 -29.05 -30.34 24.67
C PRO A 302 -27.92 -29.51 25.29
N LEU A 303 -26.68 -29.80 24.88
CA LEU A 303 -25.48 -29.15 25.44
C LEU A 303 -25.22 -27.82 24.71
N ASN A 304 -24.72 -26.82 25.41
CA ASN A 304 -24.35 -25.55 24.79
C ASN A 304 -23.14 -25.73 23.87
N LEU A 305 -23.16 -25.05 22.72
CA LEU A 305 -22.05 -25.03 21.77
C LEU A 305 -21.19 -23.77 22.01
N PRO A 306 -19.93 -23.90 22.48
CA PRO A 306 -19.03 -22.77 22.61
C PRO A 306 -18.58 -22.26 21.24
N LYS A 307 -18.33 -20.95 21.13
CA LYS A 307 -17.84 -20.32 19.89
C LYS A 307 -16.51 -20.92 19.42
N SER A 308 -15.59 -21.18 20.34
CA SER A 308 -14.27 -21.76 20.05
C SER A 308 -14.38 -23.12 19.34
N GLU A 309 -15.40 -23.91 19.68
CA GLU A 309 -15.64 -25.22 19.09
C GLU A 309 -16.21 -25.12 17.68
N LEU A 310 -17.15 -24.18 17.45
CA LEU A 310 -17.66 -23.90 16.12
C LEU A 310 -16.56 -23.40 15.18
N VAL A 311 -15.70 -22.49 15.66
CA VAL A 311 -14.56 -21.96 14.89
C VAL A 311 -13.56 -23.08 14.56
N SER A 312 -13.27 -23.94 15.53
CA SER A 312 -12.37 -25.09 15.32
C SER A 312 -12.94 -26.06 14.28
N ALA A 313 -14.23 -26.39 14.38
CA ALA A 313 -14.91 -27.27 13.43
C ALA A 313 -14.91 -26.69 12.00
N TYR A 314 -15.19 -25.38 11.88
CA TYR A 314 -15.14 -24.66 10.60
C TYR A 314 -13.76 -24.74 9.95
N ARG A 315 -12.69 -24.40 10.70
CA ARG A 315 -11.31 -24.42 10.20
C ARG A 315 -10.85 -25.83 9.84
N ASN A 316 -11.22 -26.85 10.63
CA ASN A 316 -10.80 -28.23 10.39
C ASN A 316 -11.42 -28.85 9.13
N ILE A 317 -12.65 -28.48 8.76
CA ILE A 317 -13.26 -28.95 7.50
C ILE A 317 -12.56 -28.33 6.27
N LEU A 318 -12.20 -27.05 6.34
CA LEU A 318 -11.53 -26.35 5.23
C LEU A 318 -10.04 -26.70 5.12
N ASN A 319 -9.36 -26.82 6.26
CA ASN A 319 -7.93 -27.06 6.40
C ASN A 319 -7.68 -28.17 7.43
N PRO A 320 -7.89 -29.46 7.06
CA PRO A 320 -7.77 -30.57 8.00
C PRO A 320 -6.35 -30.71 8.52
N SER A 321 -6.18 -30.55 9.83
CA SER A 321 -4.92 -30.79 10.54
C SER A 321 -4.99 -32.14 11.27
N PRO A 322 -4.14 -33.12 10.92
CA PRO A 322 -4.16 -34.44 11.55
C PRO A 322 -3.73 -34.44 13.04
N LEU A 323 -3.28 -33.29 13.57
CA LEU A 323 -2.74 -33.17 14.93
C LEU A 323 -3.71 -32.51 15.93
N ASN A 324 -4.87 -32.02 15.50
CA ASN A 324 -5.73 -31.16 16.33
C ASN A 324 -7.08 -31.81 16.70
N LEU A 325 -7.04 -32.97 17.36
CA LEU A 325 -8.24 -33.71 17.83
C LEU A 325 -8.74 -33.28 19.21
N SER A 326 -8.09 -32.28 19.82
CA SER A 326 -8.47 -31.74 21.14
C SER A 326 -9.65 -30.78 21.09
N ASN A 327 -9.99 -30.28 19.89
CA ASN A 327 -11.12 -29.37 19.66
C ASN A 327 -12.15 -30.05 18.74
N LEU A 328 -13.39 -29.56 18.75
CA LEU A 328 -14.50 -30.14 18.01
C LEU A 328 -14.15 -30.24 16.53
N THR A 329 -14.21 -31.46 16.02
CA THR A 329 -13.87 -31.79 14.64
C THR A 329 -14.92 -32.73 14.10
N PHE A 330 -15.48 -32.41 12.94
CA PHE A 330 -16.41 -33.30 12.24
C PHE A 330 -15.67 -34.12 11.18
N ASN A 331 -16.21 -35.29 10.88
CA ASN A 331 -15.84 -36.04 9.70
C ASN A 331 -16.22 -35.21 8.46
N PRO A 332 -15.38 -35.11 7.42
CA PRO A 332 -15.73 -34.42 6.18
C PRO A 332 -16.75 -35.22 5.35
N ASP A 333 -17.90 -35.50 5.95
CA ASP A 333 -19.07 -36.04 5.28
C ASP A 333 -19.82 -34.93 4.51
N PRO A 334 -20.76 -35.27 3.60
CA PRO A 334 -21.46 -34.27 2.80
C PRO A 334 -22.20 -33.22 3.63
N GLU A 335 -22.71 -33.57 4.81
CA GLU A 335 -23.48 -32.64 5.64
C GLU A 335 -22.58 -31.68 6.42
N ALA A 336 -21.45 -32.16 6.95
CA ALA A 336 -20.41 -31.30 7.54
C ALA A 336 -19.81 -30.36 6.50
N THR A 337 -19.59 -30.86 5.28
CA THR A 337 -19.11 -30.05 4.16
C THR A 337 -20.12 -28.94 3.83
N LYS A 338 -21.40 -29.27 3.60
CA LYS A 338 -22.44 -28.26 3.34
C LYS A 338 -22.62 -27.27 4.48
N LEU A 339 -22.52 -27.71 5.73
CA LEU A 339 -22.57 -26.81 6.88
C LEU A 339 -21.51 -25.71 6.75
N VAL A 340 -20.28 -26.09 6.41
CA VAL A 340 -19.15 -25.16 6.35
C VAL A 340 -19.13 -24.37 5.05
N THR A 341 -19.30 -25.02 3.89
CA THR A 341 -19.12 -24.38 2.57
C THR A 341 -20.36 -23.64 2.08
N GLU A 342 -21.54 -23.92 2.61
CA GLU A 342 -22.79 -23.28 2.16
C GLU A 342 -23.46 -22.50 3.30
N LYS A 343 -23.67 -23.13 4.46
CA LYS A 343 -24.50 -22.53 5.53
C LYS A 343 -23.73 -21.51 6.38
N LEU A 344 -22.45 -21.77 6.67
CA LEU A 344 -21.56 -20.89 7.43
C LEU A 344 -20.69 -19.99 6.53
N PHE A 345 -20.73 -20.18 5.22
CA PHE A 345 -19.98 -19.36 4.30
C PHE A 345 -20.62 -17.97 4.19
N ASP A 346 -19.89 -16.96 4.67
CA ASP A 346 -20.27 -15.56 4.57
C ASP A 346 -19.12 -14.78 3.90
N PRO A 347 -19.19 -14.56 2.57
CA PRO A 347 -18.11 -13.90 1.85
C PRO A 347 -17.92 -12.45 2.29
N VAL A 348 -19.02 -11.73 2.57
CA VAL A 348 -18.99 -10.33 2.99
C VAL A 348 -18.20 -10.19 4.28
N MET A 349 -18.50 -11.04 5.26
CA MET A 349 -17.77 -11.08 6.54
C MET A 349 -16.27 -11.36 6.35
N LEU A 350 -15.92 -12.35 5.52
CA LEU A 350 -14.52 -12.69 5.27
C LEU A 350 -13.78 -11.55 4.56
N ILE A 351 -14.40 -10.90 3.59
CA ILE A 351 -13.80 -9.78 2.84
C ILE A 351 -13.59 -8.57 3.73
N ALA A 352 -14.52 -8.28 4.64
CA ALA A 352 -14.34 -7.23 5.65
C ALA A 352 -13.05 -7.45 6.45
N ARG A 353 -12.81 -8.68 6.94
CA ARG A 353 -11.57 -9.01 7.66
C ARG A 353 -10.31 -8.96 6.79
N VAL A 354 -10.40 -9.46 5.56
CA VAL A 354 -9.30 -9.39 4.59
C VAL A 354 -8.86 -7.93 4.40
N LEU A 355 -9.82 -7.03 4.17
CA LEU A 355 -9.54 -5.60 4.00
C LEU A 355 -8.90 -4.97 5.24
N GLU A 356 -9.40 -5.30 6.43
CA GLU A 356 -8.80 -4.78 7.66
C GLU A 356 -7.36 -5.26 7.85
N GLN A 357 -7.08 -6.53 7.58
CA GLN A 357 -5.74 -7.11 7.72
C GLN A 357 -4.73 -6.50 6.75
N TYR A 358 -5.20 -6.18 5.56
CA TYR A 358 -4.39 -5.49 4.56
C TYR A 358 -3.96 -4.07 4.98
N LEU A 359 -4.77 -3.38 5.79
CA LEU A 359 -4.50 -1.99 6.20
C LEU A 359 -3.82 -1.91 7.58
N ILE A 360 -4.20 -2.75 8.54
CA ILE A 360 -3.83 -2.58 9.95
C ILE A 360 -2.34 -2.49 10.20
N GLU A 361 -1.53 -3.31 9.53
CA GLU A 361 -0.08 -3.34 9.77
C GLU A 361 0.58 -2.01 9.38
N ARG A 362 0.27 -1.48 8.20
CA ARG A 362 0.89 -0.24 7.71
C ARG A 362 0.28 0.99 8.40
N THR A 363 -1.02 0.96 8.66
CA THR A 363 -1.70 2.06 9.36
C THR A 363 -1.23 2.17 10.83
N SER A 364 -1.06 1.06 11.54
CA SER A 364 -0.52 1.08 12.91
C SER A 364 0.91 1.62 12.98
N ILE A 365 1.76 1.26 12.02
CA ILE A 365 3.12 1.81 11.91
C ILE A 365 3.09 3.31 11.65
N PHE A 366 2.21 3.79 10.77
CA PHE A 366 2.04 5.21 10.49
C PHE A 366 1.56 5.99 11.73
N VAL A 367 0.52 5.49 12.41
CA VAL A 367 0.01 6.09 13.66
C VAL A 367 1.12 6.16 14.70
N PHE A 368 1.89 5.09 14.88
CA PHE A 368 3.00 5.09 15.82
C PHE A 368 4.07 6.13 15.46
N ALA A 369 4.50 6.16 14.20
CA ALA A 369 5.58 7.04 13.73
C ALA A 369 5.21 8.53 13.77
N THR A 370 3.92 8.84 13.66
CA THR A 370 3.38 10.22 13.72
C THR A 370 3.06 10.69 15.15
N GLN A 371 3.29 9.85 16.16
CA GLN A 371 3.05 10.16 17.57
C GLN A 371 4.30 10.05 18.45
N ASN A 372 5.30 9.28 18.02
CA ASN A 372 6.51 9.02 18.80
C ASN A 372 7.73 9.74 18.22
N ARG A 373 8.64 10.17 19.11
CA ARG A 373 9.83 10.92 18.70
C ARG A 373 10.88 10.00 18.10
N VAL A 374 11.50 10.43 17.01
CA VAL A 374 12.65 9.74 16.42
C VAL A 374 13.91 10.09 17.21
N ASN A 375 14.76 9.10 17.46
CA ASN A 375 16.09 9.32 18.04
C ASN A 375 17.06 9.87 16.97
N ILE A 376 17.09 11.19 16.84
CA ILE A 376 17.92 11.90 15.85
C ILE A 376 19.43 11.75 16.08
N ASP A 377 19.85 11.42 17.30
CA ASP A 377 21.26 11.25 17.64
C ASP A 377 21.80 9.87 17.24
N SER A 378 20.91 8.93 16.93
CA SER A 378 21.27 7.58 16.48
C SER A 378 22.07 7.60 15.17
N GLU A 379 22.99 6.65 15.04
CA GLU A 379 23.78 6.45 13.82
C GLU A 379 22.88 6.14 12.63
N SER A 380 21.84 5.31 12.83
CA SER A 380 20.87 4.95 11.80
C SER A 380 20.13 6.17 11.21
N TRP A 381 19.72 7.14 12.05
CA TRP A 381 19.05 8.34 11.56
C TRP A 381 20.00 9.23 10.75
N LYS A 382 21.23 9.40 11.24
CA LYS A 382 22.28 10.17 10.54
C LYS A 382 22.63 9.52 9.19
N GLU A 383 22.70 8.19 9.15
CA GLU A 383 22.91 7.44 7.92
C GLU A 383 21.74 7.61 6.94
N TYR A 384 20.49 7.47 7.40
CA TYR A 384 19.30 7.67 6.58
C TYR A 384 19.28 9.06 5.91
N ILE A 385 19.42 10.12 6.71
CA ILE A 385 19.42 11.50 6.19
C ILE A 385 20.65 11.74 5.29
N GLY A 386 21.81 11.20 5.65
CA GLY A 386 23.02 11.28 4.83
C GLY A 386 22.84 10.66 3.45
N ASN A 387 22.27 9.45 3.38
CA ASN A 387 21.98 8.75 2.13
C ASN A 387 20.96 9.53 1.28
N ARG A 388 19.90 10.07 1.88
CA ARG A 388 18.89 10.88 1.21
C ARG A 388 19.46 12.18 0.64
N ASN A 389 20.30 12.87 1.39
CA ASN A 389 20.98 14.08 0.93
C ASN A 389 21.94 13.79 -0.23
N LEU A 390 22.71 12.70 -0.15
CA LEU A 390 23.61 12.29 -1.22
C LEU A 390 22.82 11.94 -2.49
N PHE A 391 21.69 11.24 -2.36
CA PHE A 391 20.79 10.95 -3.47
C PHE A 391 20.25 12.23 -4.14
N ASN A 392 19.81 13.20 -3.35
CA ASN A 392 19.31 14.48 -3.86
C ASN A 392 20.40 15.25 -4.61
N ILE A 393 21.63 15.31 -4.08
CA ILE A 393 22.78 15.92 -4.76
C ILE A 393 23.07 15.20 -6.08
N TYR A 394 23.05 13.87 -6.07
CA TYR A 394 23.24 13.07 -7.28
C TYR A 394 22.18 13.40 -8.34
N ASN A 395 20.90 13.46 -7.96
CA ASN A 395 19.83 13.79 -8.90
C ASN A 395 19.95 15.22 -9.43
N MET A 396 20.45 16.18 -8.65
CA MET A 396 20.70 17.55 -9.12
C MET A 396 21.83 17.62 -10.16
N LEU A 397 22.89 16.83 -9.97
CA LEU A 397 24.07 16.87 -10.85
C LEU A 397 23.91 15.98 -12.08
N ASN A 398 23.25 14.82 -11.96
CA ASN A 398 23.00 13.93 -13.08
C ASN A 398 21.79 14.42 -13.90
N MET A 399 22.08 15.17 -14.96
CA MET A 399 21.07 15.72 -15.87
C MET A 399 20.16 14.67 -16.51
N HIS A 400 20.67 13.45 -16.73
CA HIS A 400 19.86 12.37 -17.29
C HIS A 400 18.92 11.77 -16.24
N ASN A 401 19.38 11.58 -14.99
CA ASN A 401 18.47 11.17 -13.91
C ASN A 401 17.41 12.25 -13.65
N ALA A 402 17.81 13.52 -13.60
CA ALA A 402 16.87 14.65 -13.45
C ALA A 402 15.80 14.65 -14.54
N PHE A 403 16.17 14.35 -15.79
CA PHE A 403 15.24 14.16 -16.91
C PHE A 403 14.24 13.04 -16.62
N VAL A 404 14.74 11.84 -16.32
CA VAL A 404 13.89 10.67 -16.08
C VAL A 404 12.96 10.90 -14.89
N THR A 405 13.45 11.53 -13.82
CA THR A 405 12.65 11.87 -12.63
C THR A 405 11.58 12.91 -12.93
N ASN A 406 11.86 13.92 -13.77
CA ASN A 406 10.82 14.85 -14.24
C ASN A 406 9.78 14.14 -15.09
N TYR A 407 10.22 13.28 -16.00
CA TYR A 407 9.34 12.48 -16.84
C TYR A 407 8.39 11.63 -15.99
N THR A 408 8.92 10.78 -15.10
CA THR A 408 8.11 9.89 -14.25
C THR A 408 7.19 10.64 -13.30
N TYR A 409 7.60 11.82 -12.83
CA TYR A 409 6.75 12.67 -11.99
C TYR A 409 5.50 13.18 -12.71
N TYR A 410 5.64 13.64 -13.96
CA TYR A 410 4.52 14.21 -14.72
C TYR A 410 3.69 13.15 -15.46
N THR A 411 4.24 11.96 -15.72
CA THR A 411 3.46 10.83 -16.25
C THR A 411 2.53 10.23 -15.19
N GLY A 412 2.90 10.34 -13.91
CA GLY A 412 2.12 9.78 -12.80
C GLY A 412 2.21 8.25 -12.72
N ILE A 413 1.43 7.70 -11.79
CA ILE A 413 1.20 6.25 -11.58
C ILE A 413 -0.32 6.05 -11.66
N SER A 414 -0.76 4.94 -12.25
CA SER A 414 -2.17 4.58 -12.30
C SER A 414 -2.66 4.13 -10.92
N GLY A 415 -3.65 4.84 -10.38
CA GLY A 415 -4.27 4.47 -9.09
C GLY A 415 -4.97 3.10 -9.15
N ASN A 416 -5.45 2.69 -10.32
CA ASN A 416 -6.23 1.47 -10.48
C ASN A 416 -5.41 0.18 -10.32
N ASP A 417 -4.09 0.27 -10.54
CA ASP A 417 -3.18 -0.87 -10.42
C ASP A 417 -2.61 -1.00 -9.00
N LEU A 418 -2.78 0.03 -8.17
CA LEU A 418 -2.41 0.02 -6.76
C LEU A 418 -3.46 -0.76 -5.96
N TRP A 419 -3.22 -2.06 -5.82
CA TRP A 419 -4.05 -2.95 -5.03
C TRP A 419 -3.26 -4.03 -4.27
N PHE A 420 -3.96 -4.71 -3.36
CA PHE A 420 -3.44 -5.84 -2.61
C PHE A 420 -3.15 -7.03 -3.52
N ASP A 421 -2.15 -7.81 -3.15
CA ASP A 421 -1.93 -9.12 -3.76
C ASP A 421 -2.98 -10.09 -3.22
N PRO A 422 -3.89 -10.62 -4.06
CA PRO A 422 -4.97 -11.50 -3.62
C PRO A 422 -4.46 -12.81 -3.00
N TYR A 423 -3.22 -13.20 -3.29
CA TYR A 423 -2.60 -14.40 -2.70
C TYR A 423 -1.80 -14.11 -1.43
N SER A 424 -1.77 -12.85 -0.98
CA SER A 424 -1.11 -12.44 0.25
C SER A 424 -2.10 -12.09 1.36
N VAL A 425 -1.70 -12.33 2.61
CA VAL A 425 -2.51 -12.09 3.81
C VAL A 425 -2.44 -10.62 4.27
N SER A 426 -1.35 -9.90 3.99
CA SER A 426 -1.14 -8.52 4.47
C SER A 426 -0.32 -7.63 3.52
N PHE A 427 0.01 -8.09 2.31
CA PHE A 427 0.88 -7.35 1.40
C PHE A 427 0.10 -6.49 0.40
N ILE A 428 0.47 -5.20 0.33
CA ILE A 428 0.07 -4.28 -0.75
C ILE A 428 1.28 -3.97 -1.62
N ASN A 429 1.13 -4.16 -2.93
CA ASN A 429 2.12 -3.68 -3.88
C ASN A 429 1.89 -2.19 -4.15
N LEU A 430 2.73 -1.32 -3.57
CA LEU A 430 2.62 0.14 -3.72
C LEU A 430 3.42 0.71 -4.90
N ALA A 431 4.05 -0.16 -5.68
CA ALA A 431 4.91 0.23 -6.80
C ALA A 431 4.90 -0.77 -7.97
N PRO A 432 3.74 -1.37 -8.37
CA PRO A 432 3.70 -2.39 -9.42
C PRO A 432 4.20 -1.85 -10.78
N GLU A 433 3.95 -0.57 -11.06
CA GLU A 433 4.33 0.09 -12.32
C GLU A 433 5.74 0.69 -12.30
N LYS A 434 6.46 0.66 -11.17
CA LYS A 434 7.78 1.29 -11.11
C LYS A 434 8.79 0.46 -11.89
N ASN A 435 9.26 1.01 -13.00
CA ASN A 435 10.30 0.42 -13.81
C ASN A 435 11.66 0.57 -13.10
N ILE A 436 12.39 -0.53 -12.96
CA ILE A 436 13.70 -0.58 -12.31
C ILE A 436 14.74 0.32 -12.99
N PHE A 437 14.58 0.60 -14.29
CA PHE A 437 15.50 1.43 -15.08
C PHE A 437 15.14 2.92 -15.03
N LEU A 438 14.03 3.29 -14.39
CA LEU A 438 13.60 4.68 -14.27
C LEU A 438 13.84 5.22 -12.85
N SER A 439 14.20 6.50 -12.80
CA SER A 439 14.30 7.27 -11.56
C SER A 439 12.96 7.92 -11.23
N TYR A 440 12.67 8.07 -9.94
CA TYR A 440 11.42 8.61 -9.42
C TYR A 440 11.72 9.60 -8.31
N ALA A 441 10.83 10.57 -8.12
CA ALA A 441 10.91 11.47 -6.97
C ALA A 441 10.63 10.67 -5.70
N GLU A 442 11.54 10.78 -4.73
CA GLU A 442 11.40 10.13 -3.43
C GLU A 442 11.46 11.16 -2.32
N PHE A 443 10.62 10.96 -1.31
CA PHE A 443 10.53 11.85 -0.17
C PHE A 443 11.52 11.47 0.93
N THR A 444 11.78 12.42 1.81
CA THR A 444 12.56 12.25 3.04
C THR A 444 11.65 12.53 4.22
N PHE A 445 11.75 11.74 5.30
CA PHE A 445 10.95 12.02 6.50
C PHE A 445 11.27 13.41 7.05
N GLU A 446 10.24 14.23 7.22
CA GLU A 446 10.34 15.56 7.83
C GLU A 446 9.92 15.46 9.30
N LEU A 447 10.73 16.04 10.20
CA LEU A 447 10.40 16.08 11.63
C LEU A 447 9.72 17.41 11.98
N ASN A 448 8.75 17.36 12.90
CA ASN A 448 8.20 18.55 13.54
C ASN A 448 9.12 19.08 14.66
N GLU A 449 8.74 20.19 15.28
CA GLU A 449 9.49 20.83 16.39
C GLU A 449 9.70 19.91 17.59
N VAL A 450 8.86 18.88 17.73
CA VAL A 450 8.88 17.91 18.83
C VAL A 450 9.72 16.68 18.48
N GLY A 451 10.26 16.59 17.25
CA GLY A 451 11.07 15.45 16.78
C GLY A 451 10.26 14.24 16.33
N VAL A 452 8.98 14.43 16.00
CA VAL A 452 8.07 13.40 15.48
C VAL A 452 7.94 13.56 13.96
N ILE A 453 7.80 12.46 13.23
CA ILE A 453 7.65 12.50 11.76
C ILE A 453 6.31 13.14 11.41
N LYS A 454 6.31 14.16 10.54
CA LYS A 454 5.09 14.83 10.10
C LYS A 454 4.25 13.90 9.21
N PRO A 455 2.91 13.84 9.38
CA PRO A 455 2.03 13.00 8.56
C PRO A 455 2.16 13.19 7.04
N ASP A 456 2.41 14.43 6.62
CA ASP A 456 2.59 14.88 5.24
C ASP A 456 4.04 14.76 4.73
N SER A 457 4.91 14.03 5.44
CA SER A 457 6.30 13.81 5.01
C SER A 457 6.45 13.25 3.59
N TYR A 458 5.41 12.60 3.05
CA TYR A 458 5.40 12.14 1.66
C TYR A 458 5.38 13.27 0.62
N GLU A 459 5.13 14.51 1.04
CA GLU A 459 5.25 15.73 0.23
C GLU A 459 6.65 16.34 0.30
N ASN A 460 7.47 15.92 1.27
CA ASN A 460 8.83 16.40 1.45
C ASN A 460 9.82 15.71 0.48
N TYR A 461 9.71 16.04 -0.80
CA TYR A 461 10.65 15.66 -1.84
C TYR A 461 11.09 16.90 -2.62
N LEU A 462 12.25 16.82 -3.27
CA LEU A 462 12.68 17.90 -4.14
C LEU A 462 11.82 17.93 -5.40
N VAL A 463 11.10 19.03 -5.62
CA VAL A 463 10.22 19.13 -6.79
C VAL A 463 11.06 19.07 -8.08
N PRO A 464 10.73 18.19 -9.05
CA PRO A 464 11.63 17.91 -10.16
C PRO A 464 12.02 19.12 -11.04
N TRP A 465 11.18 20.17 -11.12
CA TRP A 465 11.53 21.39 -11.87
C TRP A 465 12.69 22.18 -11.23
N ILE A 466 13.00 21.98 -9.95
CA ILE A 466 14.18 22.59 -9.32
C ILE A 466 15.46 22.10 -10.00
N TYR A 467 15.49 20.84 -10.47
CA TYR A 467 16.61 20.32 -11.24
C TYR A 467 16.85 21.10 -12.54
N LEU A 468 15.78 21.57 -13.19
CA LEU A 468 15.88 22.39 -14.40
C LEU A 468 16.53 23.75 -14.11
N ILE A 469 16.20 24.37 -12.98
CA ILE A 469 16.80 25.65 -12.60
C ILE A 469 18.29 25.50 -12.37
N VAL A 470 18.71 24.46 -11.66
CA VAL A 470 20.14 24.17 -11.44
C VAL A 470 20.87 23.99 -12.78
N GLN A 471 20.26 23.28 -13.73
CA GLN A 471 20.83 23.12 -15.07
C GLN A 471 20.95 24.44 -15.82
N VAL A 472 19.93 25.30 -15.80
CA VAL A 472 19.98 26.64 -16.42
C VAL A 472 21.08 27.51 -15.82
N VAL A 473 21.25 27.47 -14.49
CA VAL A 473 22.34 28.19 -13.82
C VAL A 473 23.71 27.67 -14.27
N LEU A 474 23.88 26.34 -14.38
CA LEU A 474 25.10 25.73 -14.89
C LEU A 474 25.37 26.10 -16.35
N ILE A 475 24.35 26.13 -17.21
CA ILE A 475 24.44 26.60 -18.60
C ILE A 475 25.03 28.02 -18.65
N ILE A 476 24.43 28.95 -17.91
CA ILE A 476 24.84 30.36 -17.89
C ILE A 476 26.30 30.46 -17.41
N LEU A 477 26.64 29.73 -16.34
CA LEU A 477 28.00 29.70 -15.81
C LEU A 477 29.01 29.16 -16.84
N PHE A 478 28.70 28.07 -17.54
CA PHE A 478 29.58 27.54 -18.58
C PHE A 478 29.73 28.50 -19.77
N ILE A 479 28.66 29.17 -20.19
CA ILE A 479 28.71 30.19 -21.26
C ILE A 479 29.62 31.35 -20.86
N VAL A 480 29.46 31.87 -19.64
CA VAL A 480 30.25 33.01 -19.14
C VAL A 480 31.73 32.64 -19.04
N LEU A 481 32.06 31.49 -18.44
CA LEU A 481 33.45 31.04 -18.29
C LEU A 481 34.12 30.76 -19.64
N THR A 482 33.39 30.12 -20.56
CA THR A 482 33.86 29.83 -21.92
C THR A 482 34.14 31.11 -22.68
N SER A 483 33.22 32.08 -22.63
CA SER A 483 33.37 33.38 -23.29
C SER A 483 34.56 34.17 -22.75
N PHE A 484 34.72 34.20 -21.42
CA PHE A 484 35.85 34.90 -20.78
C PHE A 484 37.21 34.30 -21.18
N LYS A 485 37.33 32.96 -21.19
CA LYS A 485 38.58 32.31 -21.57
C LYS A 485 38.87 32.46 -23.06
N PHE A 486 37.86 32.38 -23.92
CA PHE A 486 38.04 32.54 -25.36
C PHE A 486 38.57 33.95 -25.71
N ASN A 487 37.96 35.01 -25.14
CA ASN A 487 38.46 36.38 -25.32
C ASN A 487 39.92 36.56 -24.87
N ARG A 488 40.34 35.85 -23.82
CA ARG A 488 41.74 35.89 -23.34
C ARG A 488 42.72 35.15 -24.26
N ILE A 489 42.27 34.11 -24.97
CA ILE A 489 43.08 33.38 -25.95
C ILE A 489 43.22 34.19 -27.24
N ASP A 490 42.17 34.86 -27.72
CA ASP A 490 42.24 35.73 -28.90
C ASP A 490 43.06 37.02 -28.68
N LEU A 491 43.19 37.48 -27.44
CA LEU A 491 44.02 38.63 -27.06
C LEU A 491 45.51 38.30 -26.90
N LYS A 492 45.91 37.03 -27.03
CA LYS A 492 47.30 36.57 -27.02
C LYS A 492 47.71 36.13 -28.42
#